data_AF-A0A495SBV8-F1
#
_entry.id   AF-A0A495SBV8-F1
#
_cell.length_a   1.000
_cell.length_b   1.000
_cell.length_c   1.000
_cell.angle_alpha   90.00
_cell.angle_beta   90.00
_cell.angle_gamma   90.00
#
_symmetry.space_group_name_H-M   'P 1'
#
loop_
_entity.id
_entity.type
_entity.pdbx_description
1 polymer ?
#
loop_
_entity_poly.entity_id
_entity_poly.type
_entity_poly.pdbx_seq_one_letter_code
_entity_poly.pdbx_strand_id
1 'polypeptide(L)'
;MKTIYNAIREEVVRHPKVKNSVLGNVNEWKRSHYIILSEIIKEELSEAEELKGGKKFEIGNTISHVTLQRFFENDYQDKTHNDLRFLKTLDKICIFLGHKDLNAYILSNKETRISNEQDDRTFLTKIVYDYCATVFEFYKKFPAHHPELFKDLVFNDSPFLERATHFSKELCDRDFKLVTKNNRSNYEVFDIRIVTDEPEKKILESQEFWNLLFKVGETGEEHFVNQLNTQIYFIRKIDNTWKIWDNYNPDAGRLNNKK
;
A
#
# COMPACT_ATOMS: atom_id res chain seq x y z
N MET A 1 5.02 5.04 -18.71
CA MET A 1 4.21 4.58 -19.86
C MET A 1 3.92 3.08 -19.84
N LYS A 2 4.91 2.18 -19.66
CA LYS A 2 4.66 0.72 -19.52
C LYS A 2 3.56 0.37 -18.50
N THR A 3 3.52 1.06 -17.36
CA THR A 3 2.49 0.89 -16.32
C THR A 3 1.07 1.33 -16.72
N ILE A 4 0.92 2.24 -17.69
CA ILE A 4 -0.39 2.68 -18.20
C ILE A 4 -0.89 1.66 -19.23
N TYR A 5 -0.01 1.14 -20.09
CA TYR A 5 -0.38 0.15 -21.09
C TYR A 5 -0.81 -1.17 -20.46
N ASN A 6 -0.09 -1.63 -19.44
CA ASN A 6 -0.47 -2.83 -18.70
C ASN A 6 -1.83 -2.65 -18.01
N ALA A 7 -2.08 -1.49 -17.41
CA ALA A 7 -3.39 -1.19 -16.82
C ALA A 7 -4.52 -1.21 -17.87
N ILE A 8 -4.32 -0.57 -19.02
CA ILE A 8 -5.28 -0.61 -20.13
C ILE A 8 -5.55 -2.05 -20.58
N ARG A 9 -4.51 -2.89 -20.71
CA ARG A 9 -4.69 -4.30 -21.10
C ARG A 9 -5.52 -5.08 -20.09
N GLU A 10 -5.22 -4.94 -18.80
CA GLU A 10 -5.96 -5.60 -17.74
C GLU A 10 -7.43 -5.17 -17.73
N GLU A 11 -7.69 -3.88 -17.91
CA GLU A 11 -9.05 -3.35 -17.98
C GLU A 11 -9.80 -3.85 -19.21
N VAL A 12 -9.16 -3.96 -20.37
CA VAL A 12 -9.77 -4.57 -21.57
C VAL A 12 -10.14 -6.03 -21.31
N VAL A 13 -9.27 -6.81 -20.65
CA VAL A 13 -9.58 -8.21 -20.29
C VAL A 13 -10.75 -8.30 -19.31
N ARG A 14 -10.85 -7.34 -18.38
CA ARG A 14 -11.95 -7.26 -17.39
C ARG A 14 -13.25 -6.68 -17.96
N HIS A 15 -13.21 -6.04 -19.13
CA HIS A 15 -14.38 -5.37 -19.70
C HIS A 15 -15.55 -6.35 -19.87
N PRO A 16 -16.79 -6.02 -19.46
CA PRO A 16 -17.91 -6.96 -19.47
C PRO A 16 -18.17 -7.62 -20.82
N LYS A 17 -18.09 -6.86 -21.93
CA LYS A 17 -18.26 -7.42 -23.29
C LYS A 17 -17.13 -8.37 -23.70
N VAL A 18 -15.93 -8.24 -23.13
CA VAL A 18 -14.81 -9.16 -23.36
C VAL A 18 -14.95 -10.38 -22.46
N LYS A 19 -15.16 -10.17 -21.15
CA LYS A 19 -15.31 -11.25 -20.15
C LYS A 19 -16.50 -12.17 -20.43
N ASN A 20 -17.62 -11.63 -20.92
CA ASN A 20 -18.81 -12.40 -21.24
C ASN A 20 -18.77 -13.03 -22.66
N SER A 21 -17.68 -12.85 -23.39
CA SER A 21 -17.46 -13.49 -24.70
C SER A 21 -16.59 -14.74 -24.57
N VAL A 22 -16.31 -15.41 -25.70
CA VAL A 22 -15.35 -16.53 -25.77
C VAL A 22 -13.97 -16.13 -25.22
N LEU A 23 -13.60 -14.85 -25.26
CA LEU A 23 -12.32 -14.33 -24.77
C LEU A 23 -12.15 -14.47 -23.25
N GLY A 24 -13.25 -14.45 -22.48
CA GLY A 24 -13.20 -14.62 -21.03
C GLY A 24 -13.00 -16.06 -20.56
N ASN A 25 -13.12 -17.03 -21.47
CA ASN A 25 -13.00 -18.46 -21.17
C ASN A 25 -11.60 -19.02 -21.49
N VAL A 26 -10.66 -18.18 -21.94
CA VAL A 26 -9.31 -18.59 -22.35
C VAL A 26 -8.26 -17.71 -21.69
N ASN A 27 -7.21 -18.34 -21.15
CA ASN A 27 -6.13 -17.62 -20.46
C ASN A 27 -5.12 -16.99 -21.43
N GLU A 28 -5.01 -17.52 -22.66
CA GLU A 28 -4.10 -17.02 -23.68
C GLU A 28 -4.84 -16.78 -25.01
N TRP A 29 -4.61 -15.62 -25.60
CA TRP A 29 -5.24 -15.23 -26.84
C TRP A 29 -4.41 -15.65 -28.06
N LYS A 30 -5.09 -16.24 -29.04
CA LYS A 30 -4.55 -16.63 -30.34
C LYS A 30 -5.02 -15.61 -31.37
N ARG A 31 -4.50 -15.66 -32.60
CA ARG A 31 -4.91 -14.77 -33.69
C ARG A 31 -6.44 -14.65 -33.85
N SER A 32 -7.18 -15.76 -33.77
CA SER A 32 -8.66 -15.76 -33.84
C SER A 32 -9.31 -14.97 -32.70
N HIS A 33 -8.74 -15.02 -31.49
CA HIS A 33 -9.21 -14.25 -30.34
C HIS A 33 -9.03 -12.75 -30.55
N TYR A 34 -7.91 -12.31 -31.15
CA TYR A 34 -7.73 -10.90 -31.51
C TYR A 34 -8.67 -10.40 -32.62
N ILE A 35 -9.13 -11.29 -33.51
CA ILE A 35 -10.18 -10.97 -34.49
C ILE A 35 -11.51 -10.70 -33.77
N ILE A 36 -11.87 -11.57 -32.82
CA ILE A 36 -13.09 -11.39 -32.01
C ILE A 36 -13.00 -10.09 -31.20
N LEU A 37 -11.86 -9.81 -30.55
CA LEU A 37 -11.66 -8.57 -29.80
C LEU A 37 -11.78 -7.32 -30.69
N SER A 38 -11.24 -7.38 -31.91
CA SER A 38 -11.33 -6.31 -32.91
C SER A 38 -12.78 -5.98 -33.25
N GLU A 39 -13.64 -6.99 -33.42
CA GLU A 39 -15.07 -6.78 -33.69
C GLU A 39 -15.81 -6.25 -32.46
N ILE A 40 -15.57 -6.79 -31.25
CA ILE A 40 -16.18 -6.29 -30.00
C ILE A 40 -15.86 -4.80 -29.81
N ILE A 41 -14.60 -4.40 -29.98
CA ILE A 41 -14.18 -3.01 -29.84
C ILE A 41 -14.85 -2.15 -30.92
N LYS A 42 -14.86 -2.61 -32.17
CA LYS A 42 -15.48 -1.88 -33.29
C LYS A 42 -16.97 -1.62 -33.08
N GLU A 43 -17.71 -2.60 -32.57
CA GLU A 43 -19.13 -2.44 -32.24
C GLU A 43 -19.32 -1.32 -31.21
N GLU A 44 -18.57 -1.36 -30.10
CA GLU A 44 -18.63 -0.30 -29.08
C GLU A 44 -18.27 1.08 -29.64
N LEU A 45 -17.15 1.17 -30.37
CA LEU A 45 -16.68 2.43 -30.94
C LEU A 45 -17.62 3.01 -32.00
N SER A 46 -18.47 2.17 -32.60
CA SER A 46 -19.47 2.63 -33.55
C SER A 46 -20.65 3.35 -32.87
N GLU A 47 -20.91 3.04 -31.61
CA GLU A 47 -21.98 3.60 -30.78
C GLU A 47 -21.49 4.73 -29.86
N ALA A 48 -20.18 4.78 -29.56
CA ALA A 48 -19.55 5.77 -28.68
C ALA A 48 -19.82 7.22 -29.11
N GLU A 49 -20.31 8.03 -28.18
CA GLU A 49 -20.62 9.45 -28.41
C GLU A 49 -19.36 10.26 -28.69
N GLU A 50 -18.26 9.88 -28.05
CA GLU A 50 -16.91 10.43 -28.18
C GLU A 50 -16.37 10.32 -29.62
N LEU A 51 -16.92 9.42 -30.42
CA LEU A 51 -16.53 9.16 -31.81
C LEU A 51 -17.55 9.68 -32.83
N LYS A 52 -18.41 10.64 -32.46
CA LYS A 52 -19.26 11.36 -33.42
C LYS A 52 -18.51 12.54 -34.07
N GLY A 53 -18.95 12.94 -35.27
CA GLY A 53 -18.45 14.13 -35.96
C GLY A 53 -16.96 14.07 -36.35
N GLY A 54 -16.24 15.18 -36.19
CA GLY A 54 -14.85 15.35 -36.66
C GLY A 54 -13.85 14.33 -36.08
N LYS A 55 -14.06 13.90 -34.83
CA LYS A 55 -13.19 12.94 -34.15
C LYS A 55 -13.22 11.55 -34.81
N LYS A 56 -14.36 11.14 -35.38
CA LYS A 56 -14.48 9.91 -36.19
C LYS A 56 -13.52 9.90 -37.37
N PHE A 57 -13.42 11.03 -38.07
CA PHE A 57 -12.56 11.17 -39.25
C PHE A 57 -11.07 11.23 -38.87
N GLU A 58 -10.76 11.72 -37.67
CA GLU A 58 -9.39 11.88 -37.20
C GLU A 58 -8.76 10.56 -36.73
N ILE A 59 -9.49 9.75 -35.95
CA ILE A 59 -8.93 8.54 -35.29
C ILE A 59 -9.54 7.22 -35.78
N GLY A 60 -10.67 7.28 -36.49
CA GLY A 60 -11.44 6.12 -36.93
C GLY A 60 -12.16 5.39 -35.79
N ASN A 61 -12.96 4.38 -36.12
CA ASN A 61 -13.71 3.56 -35.15
C ASN A 61 -13.33 2.07 -35.20
N THR A 62 -12.19 1.73 -35.81
CA THR A 62 -11.70 0.36 -35.93
C THR A 62 -10.25 0.24 -35.47
N ILE A 63 -9.91 -0.93 -34.92
CA ILE A 63 -8.53 -1.32 -34.60
C ILE A 63 -8.31 -2.69 -35.21
N SER A 64 -7.27 -2.88 -36.02
CA SER A 64 -7.01 -4.18 -36.64
C SER A 64 -6.60 -5.24 -35.61
N HIS A 65 -6.98 -6.50 -35.83
CA HIS A 65 -6.56 -7.62 -34.98
C HIS A 65 -5.03 -7.74 -34.85
N VAL A 66 -4.27 -7.41 -35.89
CA VAL A 66 -2.79 -7.40 -35.85
C VAL A 66 -2.27 -6.31 -34.92
N THR A 67 -2.91 -5.14 -34.92
CA THR A 67 -2.56 -4.03 -34.01
C THR A 67 -2.87 -4.41 -32.57
N LEU A 68 -4.03 -5.03 -32.31
CA LEU A 68 -4.38 -5.51 -30.97
C LEU A 68 -3.42 -6.61 -30.50
N GLN A 69 -3.06 -7.54 -31.39
CA GLN A 69 -2.09 -8.59 -31.06
C GLN A 69 -0.74 -7.99 -30.62
N ARG A 70 -0.16 -7.08 -31.40
CA ARG A 70 1.07 -6.36 -31.00
C ARG A 70 0.90 -5.58 -29.71
N PHE A 71 -0.29 -4.99 -29.52
CA PHE A 71 -0.61 -4.29 -28.27
C PHE A 71 -0.61 -5.21 -27.07
N PHE A 72 -1.12 -6.44 -27.13
CA PHE A 72 -1.11 -7.34 -25.98
C PHE A 72 0.22 -8.08 -25.79
N GLU A 73 0.91 -8.44 -26.87
CA GLU A 73 2.14 -9.24 -26.83
C GLU A 73 3.42 -8.43 -26.58
N ASN A 74 3.31 -7.13 -26.26
CA ASN A 74 4.45 -6.24 -25.97
C ASN A 74 5.45 -6.07 -27.15
N ASP A 75 5.02 -6.27 -28.39
CA ASP A 75 5.89 -6.19 -29.58
C ASP A 75 6.14 -4.74 -30.07
N TYR A 76 6.34 -3.81 -29.14
CA TYR A 76 6.68 -2.42 -29.45
C TYR A 76 8.10 -2.10 -28.99
N GLN A 77 8.95 -1.70 -29.93
CA GLN A 77 10.26 -1.14 -29.62
C GLN A 77 10.09 0.27 -29.00
N ASP A 78 11.05 0.72 -28.18
CA ASP A 78 10.95 2.00 -27.45
C ASP A 78 10.62 3.22 -28.35
N LYS A 79 10.99 3.17 -29.64
CA LYS A 79 10.68 4.21 -30.63
C LYS A 79 9.20 4.30 -31.01
N THR A 80 8.40 3.25 -30.80
CA THR A 80 6.99 3.18 -31.21
C THR A 80 6.05 3.88 -30.22
N HIS A 81 6.51 4.19 -29.01
CA HIS A 81 5.68 4.85 -27.98
C HIS A 81 5.28 6.29 -28.33
N ASN A 82 6.04 6.96 -29.20
CA ASN A 82 5.74 8.31 -29.69
C ASN A 82 5.11 8.33 -31.09
N ASP A 83 4.77 7.17 -31.65
CA ASP A 83 4.09 7.08 -32.95
C ASP A 83 2.63 7.55 -32.80
N LEU A 84 2.24 8.56 -33.58
CA LEU A 84 0.88 9.08 -33.64
C LEU A 84 -0.15 7.97 -33.91
N ARG A 85 0.20 6.96 -34.71
CA ARG A 85 -0.67 5.80 -34.99
C ARG A 85 -0.91 4.95 -33.75
N PHE A 86 0.13 4.80 -32.92
CA PHE A 86 0.03 4.08 -31.65
C PHE A 86 -0.81 4.86 -30.63
N LEU A 87 -0.59 6.17 -30.51
CA LEU A 87 -1.40 7.04 -29.66
C LEU A 87 -2.89 7.02 -30.05
N LYS A 88 -3.21 7.08 -31.35
CA LYS A 88 -4.59 6.93 -31.84
C LYS A 88 -5.21 5.56 -31.52
N THR A 89 -4.38 4.52 -31.45
CA THR A 89 -4.83 3.18 -31.05
C THR A 89 -5.20 3.16 -29.57
N LEU A 90 -4.36 3.74 -28.72
CA LEU A 90 -4.63 3.89 -27.29
C LEU A 90 -5.87 4.73 -27.02
N ASP A 91 -6.04 5.83 -27.74
CA ASP A 91 -7.25 6.67 -27.67
C ASP A 91 -8.51 5.86 -27.89
N LYS A 92 -8.54 5.05 -28.96
CA LYS A 92 -9.68 4.17 -29.26
C LYS A 92 -9.91 3.13 -28.18
N ILE A 93 -8.85 2.52 -27.63
CA ILE A 93 -9.01 1.55 -26.53
C ILE A 93 -9.57 2.24 -25.28
N CYS A 94 -9.12 3.46 -24.97
CA CYS A 94 -9.64 4.21 -23.82
C CYS A 94 -11.11 4.60 -24.01
N ILE A 95 -11.51 4.94 -25.23
CA ILE A 95 -12.94 5.17 -25.58
C ILE A 95 -13.75 3.89 -25.41
N PHE A 96 -13.23 2.76 -25.87
CA PHE A 96 -13.84 1.45 -25.63
C PHE A 96 -14.02 1.14 -24.14
N LEU A 97 -13.09 1.58 -23.29
CA LEU A 97 -13.17 1.45 -21.83
C LEU A 97 -14.11 2.48 -21.17
N GLY A 98 -14.77 3.35 -21.93
CA GLY A 98 -15.71 4.34 -21.41
C GLY A 98 -15.10 5.70 -21.05
N HIS A 99 -13.87 5.99 -21.48
CA HIS A 99 -13.22 7.28 -21.26
C HIS A 99 -13.28 8.18 -22.51
N LYS A 100 -13.24 9.49 -22.32
CA LYS A 100 -13.29 10.45 -23.45
C LYS A 100 -12.15 10.27 -24.47
N ASP A 101 -10.95 9.96 -23.98
CA ASP A 101 -9.71 9.77 -24.73
C ASP A 101 -8.61 9.23 -23.78
N LEU A 102 -7.40 9.01 -24.30
CA LEU A 102 -6.25 8.57 -23.52
C LEU A 102 -5.89 9.55 -22.40
N ASN A 103 -6.03 10.86 -22.60
CA ASN A 103 -5.70 11.83 -21.56
C ASN A 103 -6.69 11.76 -20.39
N ALA A 104 -7.99 11.63 -20.69
CA ALA A 104 -9.02 11.41 -19.67
C ALA A 104 -8.79 10.10 -18.92
N TYR A 105 -8.38 9.03 -19.60
CA TYR A 105 -7.95 7.79 -18.97
C TYR A 105 -6.74 8.01 -18.04
N ILE A 106 -5.70 8.70 -18.51
CA ILE A 106 -4.49 8.97 -17.70
C ILE A 106 -4.83 9.81 -16.46
N LEU A 107 -5.72 10.80 -16.58
CA LEU A 107 -6.15 11.63 -15.46
C LEU A 107 -6.96 10.84 -14.44
N SER A 108 -7.97 10.08 -14.88
CA SER A 108 -8.77 9.23 -13.99
C SER A 108 -7.95 8.10 -13.36
N ASN A 109 -7.00 7.50 -14.08
CA ASN A 109 -6.09 6.49 -13.53
C ASN A 109 -5.09 7.10 -12.54
N LYS A 110 -4.66 8.36 -12.74
CA LYS A 110 -3.89 9.10 -11.72
C LYS A 110 -4.73 9.36 -10.47
N GLU A 111 -5.98 9.78 -10.60
CA GLU A 111 -6.89 10.00 -9.46
C GLU A 111 -7.19 8.68 -8.71
N THR A 112 -7.38 7.57 -9.43
CA THR A 112 -7.59 6.23 -8.86
C THR A 112 -6.33 5.61 -8.26
N ARG A 113 -5.14 5.92 -8.81
CA ARG A 113 -3.85 5.54 -8.19
C ARG A 113 -3.58 6.37 -6.94
N ILE A 114 -3.89 7.66 -6.95
CA ILE A 114 -3.83 8.51 -5.76
C ILE A 114 -4.77 7.93 -4.69
N SER A 115 -5.99 7.49 -5.01
CA SER A 115 -6.88 6.89 -4.00
C SER A 115 -6.36 5.56 -3.44
N ASN A 116 -5.79 4.67 -4.26
CA ASN A 116 -5.30 3.36 -3.79
C ASN A 116 -3.92 3.42 -3.11
N GLU A 117 -2.99 4.26 -3.57
CA GLU A 117 -1.70 4.49 -2.90
C GLU A 117 -1.88 5.28 -1.58
N GLN A 118 -2.91 6.13 -1.51
CA GLN A 118 -3.22 6.87 -0.30
C GLN A 118 -3.88 5.99 0.76
N ASP A 119 -4.65 4.94 0.41
CA ASP A 119 -5.21 4.00 1.38
C ASP A 119 -4.14 3.07 1.99
N ASP A 120 -3.23 2.53 1.16
CA ASP A 120 -2.12 1.68 1.62
C ASP A 120 -1.08 2.48 2.44
N ARG A 121 -0.72 3.69 2.00
CA ARG A 121 0.20 4.55 2.76
C ARG A 121 -0.45 5.13 4.02
N THR A 122 -1.77 5.40 4.00
CA THR A 122 -2.52 5.79 5.20
C THR A 122 -2.59 4.63 6.19
N PHE A 123 -2.83 3.40 5.72
CA PHE A 123 -2.76 2.20 6.54
C PHE A 123 -1.38 2.02 7.19
N LEU A 124 -0.30 2.12 6.42
CA LEU A 124 1.07 1.96 6.93
C LEU A 124 1.51 3.10 7.84
N THR A 125 1.04 4.31 7.60
CA THR A 125 1.24 5.42 8.53
C THR A 125 0.48 5.13 9.83
N LYS A 126 -0.80 4.76 9.70
CA LYS A 126 -1.69 4.47 10.83
C LYS A 126 -1.16 3.36 11.72
N ILE A 127 -0.63 2.27 11.17
CA ILE A 127 -0.12 1.15 11.99
C ILE A 127 1.06 1.56 12.87
N VAL A 128 1.93 2.47 12.42
CA VAL A 128 3.04 3.02 13.22
C VAL A 128 2.51 3.93 14.31
N TYR A 129 1.59 4.84 13.99
CA TYR A 129 0.97 5.72 14.99
C TYR A 129 0.18 4.95 16.05
N ASP A 130 -0.61 3.95 15.63
CA ASP A 130 -1.37 3.08 16.53
C ASP A 130 -0.43 2.25 17.41
N TYR A 131 0.69 1.77 16.87
CA TYR A 131 1.74 1.11 17.65
C TYR A 131 2.32 2.03 18.71
N CYS A 132 2.79 3.23 18.35
CA CYS A 132 3.36 4.16 19.32
C CYS A 132 2.35 4.57 20.41
N ALA A 133 1.09 4.81 20.01
CA ALA A 133 0.00 5.06 20.96
C ALA A 133 -0.21 3.89 21.92
N THR A 134 -0.23 2.67 21.39
CA THR A 134 -0.42 1.45 22.19
C THR A 134 0.74 1.20 23.14
N VAL A 135 1.99 1.41 22.71
CA VAL A 135 3.17 1.33 23.59
C VAL A 135 3.08 2.36 24.71
N PHE A 136 2.67 3.60 24.40
CA PHE A 136 2.53 4.63 25.41
C PHE A 136 1.40 4.31 26.41
N GLU A 137 0.24 3.84 25.93
CA GLU A 137 -0.85 3.36 26.80
C GLU A 137 -0.43 2.16 27.63
N PHE A 138 0.35 1.24 27.07
CA PHE A 138 0.93 0.11 27.79
C PHE A 138 1.82 0.57 28.94
N TYR A 139 2.72 1.53 28.71
CA TYR A 139 3.53 2.12 29.79
C TYR A 139 2.72 2.85 30.84
N LYS A 140 1.58 3.47 30.49
CA LYS A 140 0.68 4.08 31.48
C LYS A 140 0.04 3.07 32.42
N LYS A 141 -0.04 1.79 32.03
CA LYS A 141 -0.60 0.74 32.89
C LYS A 141 0.38 0.23 33.93
N PHE A 142 1.69 0.50 33.77
CA PHE A 142 2.67 0.05 34.74
C PHE A 142 2.36 0.63 36.13
N PRO A 143 2.47 -0.18 37.20
CA PRO A 143 3.15 -1.48 37.28
C PRO A 143 2.28 -2.69 36.88
N ALA A 144 1.01 -2.49 36.49
CA ALA A 144 0.20 -3.59 36.00
C ALA A 144 0.62 -3.95 34.57
N HIS A 145 0.96 -5.23 34.36
CA HIS A 145 1.44 -5.73 33.08
C HIS A 145 0.27 -6.16 32.19
N HIS A 146 0.00 -5.39 31.12
CA HIS A 146 -1.16 -5.54 30.23
C HIS A 146 -0.78 -5.77 28.74
N PRO A 147 -0.09 -6.88 28.41
CA PRO A 147 0.40 -7.15 27.05
C PRO A 147 -0.73 -7.38 26.04
N GLU A 148 -1.94 -7.69 26.51
CA GLU A 148 -3.12 -7.87 25.67
C GLU A 148 -3.52 -6.61 24.89
N LEU A 149 -3.02 -5.43 25.26
CA LEU A 149 -3.20 -4.19 24.51
C LEU A 149 -2.65 -4.28 23.08
N PHE A 150 -1.66 -5.16 22.84
CA PHE A 150 -1.05 -5.34 21.52
C PHE A 150 -1.82 -6.29 20.59
N LYS A 151 -2.86 -7.00 21.07
CA LYS A 151 -3.50 -8.12 20.36
C LYS A 151 -3.99 -7.77 18.95
N ASP A 152 -4.43 -6.53 18.74
CA ASP A 152 -5.02 -6.07 17.49
C ASP A 152 -3.96 -5.54 16.52
N LEU A 153 -2.77 -5.21 17.01
CA LEU A 153 -1.65 -4.64 16.23
C LEU A 153 -0.53 -5.64 15.95
N VAL A 154 -0.40 -6.67 16.77
CA VAL A 154 0.73 -7.60 16.76
C VAL A 154 0.20 -9.04 16.75
N PHE A 155 0.88 -9.95 16.05
CA PHE A 155 0.59 -11.38 16.14
C PHE A 155 0.99 -11.96 17.51
N ASN A 156 0.17 -12.87 18.05
CA ASN A 156 0.41 -13.45 19.38
C ASN A 156 1.73 -14.22 19.49
N ASP A 157 2.10 -14.98 18.46
CA ASP A 157 3.33 -15.79 18.44
C ASP A 157 4.52 -15.03 17.82
N SER A 158 4.49 -13.70 17.89
CA SER A 158 5.50 -12.84 17.30
C SER A 158 6.75 -12.72 18.19
N PRO A 159 7.96 -12.66 17.59
CA PRO A 159 9.18 -12.38 18.35
C PRO A 159 9.11 -11.05 19.10
N PHE A 160 8.39 -10.06 18.57
CA PHE A 160 8.17 -8.79 19.26
C PHE A 160 7.46 -8.99 20.60
N LEU A 161 6.32 -9.68 20.61
CA LEU A 161 5.49 -9.77 21.80
C LEU A 161 6.21 -10.51 22.93
N GLU A 162 6.99 -11.53 22.58
CA GLU A 162 7.86 -12.24 23.52
C GLU A 162 8.88 -11.30 24.18
N ARG A 163 9.64 -10.53 23.38
CA ARG A 163 10.63 -9.57 23.90
C ARG A 163 9.99 -8.45 24.72
N ALA A 164 8.91 -7.86 24.20
CA ALA A 164 8.20 -6.78 24.88
C ALA A 164 7.66 -7.25 26.24
N THR A 165 7.05 -8.43 26.29
CA THR A 165 6.54 -9.05 27.52
C THR A 165 7.67 -9.31 28.53
N HIS A 166 8.80 -9.86 28.07
CA HIS A 166 9.93 -10.12 28.95
C HIS A 166 10.47 -8.85 29.61
N PHE A 167 10.79 -7.82 28.81
CA PHE A 167 11.36 -6.58 29.33
C PHE A 167 10.39 -5.81 30.20
N SER A 168 9.14 -5.70 29.78
CA SER A 168 8.14 -4.93 30.53
C SER A 168 7.72 -5.58 31.84
N LYS A 169 7.69 -6.93 31.90
CA LYS A 169 7.44 -7.64 33.15
C LYS A 169 8.48 -7.31 34.21
N GLU A 170 9.76 -7.26 33.86
CA GLU A 170 10.81 -6.87 34.81
C GLU A 170 10.62 -5.43 35.31
N LEU A 171 10.22 -4.50 34.44
CA LEU A 171 9.95 -3.11 34.84
C LEU A 171 8.72 -3.01 35.76
N CYS A 172 7.68 -3.80 35.48
CA CYS A 172 6.49 -3.91 36.32
C CYS A 172 6.81 -4.50 37.71
N ASP A 173 7.62 -5.57 37.76
CA ASP A 173 8.08 -6.19 39.00
C ASP A 173 8.91 -5.22 39.85
N ARG A 174 9.59 -4.26 39.21
CA ARG A 174 10.32 -3.15 39.85
C ARG A 174 9.45 -1.93 40.16
N ASP A 175 8.13 -2.03 40.05
CA ASP A 175 7.15 -0.96 40.33
C ASP A 175 7.41 0.35 39.57
N PHE A 176 7.83 0.26 38.31
CA PHE A 176 7.94 1.43 37.44
C PHE A 176 6.56 2.04 37.19
N LYS A 177 6.46 3.37 37.28
CA LYS A 177 5.23 4.13 37.02
C LYS A 177 5.51 5.29 36.08
N LEU A 178 4.80 5.35 34.97
CA LEU A 178 4.95 6.43 34.00
C LEU A 178 4.33 7.73 34.55
N VAL A 179 5.08 8.83 34.48
CA VAL A 179 4.62 10.16 34.89
C VAL A 179 4.04 10.91 33.70
N THR A 180 2.71 11.04 33.65
CA THR A 180 1.98 11.72 32.57
C THR A 180 1.52 13.14 32.92
N LYS A 181 1.55 13.51 34.21
CA LYS A 181 1.12 14.85 34.68
C LYS A 181 1.90 15.95 33.96
N ASN A 182 1.20 16.98 33.50
CA ASN A 182 1.74 18.12 32.74
C ASN A 182 2.50 17.71 31.45
N ASN A 183 2.07 16.62 30.80
CA ASN A 183 2.68 16.12 29.56
C ASN A 183 4.19 15.79 29.68
N ARG A 184 4.64 15.44 30.90
CA ARG A 184 6.04 15.10 31.18
C ARG A 184 6.52 13.84 30.47
N SER A 185 5.60 12.97 30.07
CA SER A 185 5.88 11.86 29.18
C SER A 185 5.05 11.99 27.91
N ASN A 186 5.68 11.84 26.75
CA ASN A 186 5.07 11.93 25.43
C ASN A 186 5.95 11.23 24.38
N TYR A 187 5.42 11.12 23.18
CA TYR A 187 6.15 10.65 22.01
C TYR A 187 5.69 11.41 20.77
N GLU A 188 6.54 11.41 19.74
CA GLU A 188 6.25 12.01 18.45
C GLU A 188 6.82 11.14 17.33
N VAL A 189 6.10 11.01 16.22
CA VAL A 189 6.57 10.32 15.02
C VAL A 189 6.90 11.38 13.98
N PHE A 190 8.17 11.51 13.62
CA PHE A 190 8.64 12.56 12.71
C PHE A 190 8.61 12.14 11.24
N ASP A 191 8.98 10.90 10.96
CA ASP A 191 9.05 10.39 9.60
C ASP A 191 8.73 8.90 9.55
N ILE A 192 8.18 8.46 8.41
CA ILE A 192 7.92 7.05 8.10
C ILE A 192 8.27 6.82 6.64
N ARG A 193 9.20 5.90 6.41
CA ARG A 193 9.72 5.52 5.11
C ARG A 193 9.41 4.05 4.85
N ILE A 194 8.82 3.77 3.69
CA ILE A 194 8.60 2.40 3.23
C ILE A 194 9.92 1.90 2.64
N VAL A 195 10.52 0.89 3.28
CA VAL A 195 11.78 0.26 2.84
C VAL A 195 11.48 -0.91 1.89
N THR A 196 10.39 -1.63 2.12
CA THR A 196 9.98 -2.76 1.30
C THR A 196 8.46 -2.84 1.25
N ASP A 197 7.94 -3.11 0.06
CA ASP A 197 6.51 -3.28 -0.21
C ASP A 197 6.28 -4.52 -1.08
N GLU A 198 6.03 -5.65 -0.43
CA GLU A 198 5.79 -6.95 -1.04
C GLU A 198 4.35 -7.42 -0.71
N PRO A 199 3.75 -8.33 -1.51
CA PRO A 199 2.35 -8.74 -1.35
C PRO A 199 1.97 -9.27 0.04
N GLU A 200 2.92 -9.87 0.76
CA GLU A 200 2.70 -10.48 2.08
C GLU A 200 3.58 -9.87 3.19
N LYS A 201 4.43 -8.90 2.83
CA LYS A 201 5.44 -8.35 3.74
C LYS A 201 5.67 -6.87 3.42
N LYS A 202 5.67 -6.05 4.46
CA LYS A 202 6.05 -4.65 4.35
C LYS A 202 7.11 -4.35 5.41
N ILE A 203 8.14 -3.59 5.03
CA ILE A 203 9.17 -3.10 5.96
C ILE A 203 9.07 -1.59 5.99
N LEU A 204 8.89 -1.03 7.19
CA LEU A 204 8.88 0.41 7.42
C LEU A 204 10.06 0.80 8.29
N GLU A 205 10.65 1.94 8.00
CA GLU A 205 11.59 2.66 8.87
C GLU A 205 10.86 3.89 9.40
N SER A 206 10.90 4.15 10.71
CA SER A 206 10.36 5.37 11.29
C SER A 206 11.43 6.12 12.07
N GLN A 207 11.23 7.44 12.19
CA GLN A 207 11.92 8.27 13.16
C GLN A 207 10.93 8.68 14.25
N GLU A 208 11.24 8.29 15.48
CA GLU A 208 10.37 8.47 16.64
C GLU A 208 11.12 9.14 17.76
N PHE A 209 10.52 10.14 18.37
CA PHE A 209 11.02 10.72 19.59
C PHE A 209 10.21 10.25 20.77
N TRP A 210 10.92 9.80 21.80
CA TRP A 210 10.35 9.33 23.05
C TRP A 210 10.93 10.15 24.19
N ASN A 211 10.04 10.86 24.89
CA ASN A 211 10.35 11.56 26.12
C ASN A 211 9.50 10.94 27.23
N LEU A 212 10.07 10.04 28.03
CA LEU A 212 9.38 9.30 29.09
C LEU A 212 10.07 9.54 30.43
N LEU A 213 9.26 9.80 31.45
CA LEU A 213 9.69 9.86 32.84
C LEU A 213 9.01 8.75 33.62
N PHE A 214 9.80 7.83 34.14
CA PHE A 214 9.33 6.80 35.07
C PHE A 214 9.77 7.13 36.49
N LYS A 215 8.93 6.77 37.46
CA LYS A 215 9.28 6.73 38.87
C LYS A 215 9.20 5.31 39.37
N VAL A 216 10.21 4.86 40.11
CA VAL A 216 10.16 3.61 40.87
C VAL A 216 9.40 3.89 42.17
N GLY A 217 8.29 3.20 42.41
CA GLY A 217 7.38 3.62 43.49
C GLY A 217 7.98 3.62 44.89
N GLU A 218 8.80 2.63 45.25
CA GLU A 218 9.38 2.54 46.61
C GLU A 218 10.47 3.60 46.87
N THR A 219 11.33 3.88 45.89
CA THR A 219 12.48 4.78 46.05
C THR A 219 12.19 6.21 45.60
N GLY A 220 11.16 6.40 44.77
CA GLY A 220 10.90 7.65 44.05
C GLY A 220 11.95 8.00 42.99
N GLU A 221 12.88 7.08 42.70
CA GLU A 221 13.94 7.27 41.72
C GLU A 221 13.36 7.58 40.34
N GLU A 222 13.89 8.62 39.70
CA GLU A 222 13.44 9.09 38.39
C GLU A 222 14.32 8.53 37.28
N HIS A 223 13.71 7.83 36.33
CA HIS A 223 14.37 7.35 35.12
C HIS A 223 13.84 8.10 33.90
N PHE A 224 14.75 8.74 33.18
CA PHE A 224 14.44 9.48 31.97
C PHE A 224 14.83 8.70 30.72
N VAL A 225 13.89 8.62 29.78
CA VAL A 225 14.15 8.24 28.39
C VAL A 225 13.88 9.49 27.57
N ASN A 226 14.92 10.07 26.98
CA ASN A 226 14.78 11.20 26.05
C ASN A 226 15.66 10.88 24.85
N GLN A 227 15.04 10.42 23.78
CA GLN A 227 15.79 9.92 22.63
C GLN A 227 15.00 10.02 21.33
N LEU A 228 15.72 10.37 20.28
CA LEU A 228 15.31 10.13 18.91
C LEU A 228 15.76 8.73 18.52
N ASN A 229 14.82 7.89 18.13
CA ASN A 229 15.02 6.50 17.78
C ASN A 229 14.68 6.26 16.31
N THR A 230 15.45 5.42 15.65
CA THR A 230 15.10 4.87 14.33
C THR A 230 14.60 3.45 14.52
N GLN A 231 13.33 3.21 14.23
CA GLN A 231 12.70 1.90 14.39
C GLN A 231 12.45 1.26 13.04
N ILE A 232 12.66 -0.05 12.95
CA ILE A 232 12.34 -0.83 11.75
C ILE A 232 11.18 -1.76 12.09
N TYR A 233 10.07 -1.63 11.39
CA TYR A 233 8.88 -2.47 11.53
C TYR A 233 8.84 -3.52 10.43
N PHE A 234 8.62 -4.76 10.84
CA PHE A 234 8.36 -5.88 9.95
C PHE A 234 6.88 -6.22 10.05
N ILE A 235 6.11 -5.86 9.03
CA ILE A 235 4.67 -6.10 8.96
C ILE A 235 4.43 -7.28 8.03
N ARG A 236 3.60 -8.23 8.47
CA ARG A 236 3.24 -9.41 7.67
C ARG A 236 1.74 -9.50 7.46
N LYS A 237 1.37 -10.09 6.33
CA LYS A 237 0.01 -10.52 6.02
C LYS A 237 -0.11 -12.01 6.32
N ILE A 238 -0.95 -12.38 7.28
CA ILE A 238 -1.26 -13.79 7.62
C ILE A 238 -2.78 -13.89 7.69
N ASP A 239 -3.37 -14.89 7.03
CA ASP A 239 -4.83 -15.09 6.95
C ASP A 239 -5.58 -13.81 6.56
N ASN A 240 -5.05 -13.13 5.54
CA ASN A 240 -5.54 -11.85 5.01
C ASN A 240 -5.55 -10.67 6.01
N THR A 241 -4.89 -10.80 7.16
CA THR A 241 -4.77 -9.76 8.18
C THR A 241 -3.34 -9.22 8.23
N TRP A 242 -3.19 -7.90 8.21
CA TRP A 242 -1.89 -7.24 8.38
C TRP A 242 -1.66 -6.86 9.84
N LYS A 243 -0.54 -7.32 10.41
CA LYS A 243 -0.09 -6.93 11.75
C LYS A 243 1.44 -6.84 11.81
N ILE A 244 1.94 -6.20 12.85
CA ILE A 244 3.36 -6.19 13.18
C ILE A 244 3.76 -7.62 13.57
N TRP A 245 4.76 -8.13 12.86
CA TRP A 245 5.42 -9.40 13.17
C TRP A 245 6.65 -9.17 14.03
N ASP A 246 7.42 -8.12 13.75
CA ASP A 246 8.55 -7.77 14.59
C ASP A 246 8.85 -6.28 14.50
N ASN A 247 9.58 -5.75 15.47
CA ASN A 247 10.27 -4.47 15.32
C ASN A 247 11.72 -4.57 15.81
N TYR A 248 12.61 -3.88 15.12
CA TYR A 248 13.95 -3.65 15.63
C TYR A 248 13.99 -2.30 16.33
N ASN A 249 14.06 -2.34 17.66
CA ASN A 249 14.32 -1.20 18.51
C ASN A 249 15.75 -1.31 19.05
N PRO A 250 16.71 -0.49 18.59
CA PRO A 250 18.11 -0.57 19.04
C PRO A 250 18.28 -0.29 20.54
N ASP A 251 17.31 0.36 21.19
CA ASP A 251 17.33 0.70 22.62
C ASP A 251 16.44 -0.22 23.48
N ALA A 252 15.99 -1.35 22.94
CA ALA A 252 15.21 -2.32 23.70
C ALA A 252 15.96 -2.75 24.97
N GLY A 253 15.27 -2.75 26.11
CA GLY A 253 15.86 -3.15 27.39
C GLY A 253 16.72 -2.08 28.08
N ARG A 254 16.83 -0.85 27.55
CA ARG A 254 17.62 0.22 28.19
C ARG A 254 17.25 0.49 29.64
N LEU A 255 15.95 0.44 29.97
CA LEU A 255 15.44 0.64 31.33
C LEU A 255 15.67 -0.56 32.26
N ASN A 256 15.91 -1.75 31.67
CA ASN A 256 16.16 -2.99 32.39
C ASN A 256 17.59 -3.06 32.94
N ASN A 257 18.53 -2.31 32.35
CA ASN A 257 19.88 -2.23 32.86
C ASN A 257 19.90 -1.59 34.26
N LYS A 258 20.22 -2.40 35.27
CA LYS A 258 20.53 -1.92 36.63
C LYS A 258 21.82 -1.11 36.57
N LYS A 259 21.73 0.21 36.70
CA LYS A 259 22.87 1.03 37.13
C LYS A 259 22.90 1.08 38.64
#